data_AF-A0A6T9XZZ1-F1
#
_entry.id   AF-A0A6T9XZZ1-F1
#
_cell.length_a   1.000
_cell.length_b   1.000
_cell.length_c   1.000
_cell.angle_alpha   90.00
_cell.angle_beta   90.00
_cell.angle_gamma   90.00
#
_symmetry.space_group_name_H-M   'P 1'
#
loop_
_entity.id
_entity.type
_entity.pdbx_description
1 polymer ?
#
loop_
_entity_poly.entity_id
_entity_poly.type
_entity_poly.pdbx_seq_one_letter_code
_entity_poly.pdbx_strand_id
1 'polypeptide(L)'
;MGPDFENSKVLLMRGPVELISEGYAGIGWGQFQLREFRNADELFKHLESTQQSVGRSGNQLRRFIEVKQGDFIVVPAPARIYIGIATGEKRFCADKPWGENQIQVTFPCDAENEPISIARTDLKQGLQSRLRIRLTVADLDYFKDEIIERYNDIKNNVSSGALSKINEKAGEKLEQFKAKLLDNLRNRNHYLEAGGQGLEHLVKELLEIEGYTAVIPSKQSHEVGIDVDIEAQSRNPFITQELLVQVKDHVGYTDKHAIEQIAKVKKEDDCYRWVVSLADFSKDAKDCAVKFNVKLMSGAEFVDWLAERWQDLSPTTQQKLGIASVPQLIF
;
A
#
# COMPACT_ATOMS: atom_id res chain seq x y z
N MET A 1 26.75 -25.34 -3.20
CA MET A 1 27.13 -24.03 -2.62
C MET A 1 25.86 -23.20 -2.58
N GLY A 2 25.34 -22.91 -1.39
CA GLY A 2 24.21 -21.98 -1.27
C GLY A 2 24.64 -20.58 -1.70
N PRO A 3 23.72 -19.70 -2.12
CA PRO A 3 24.06 -18.31 -2.34
C PRO A 3 24.60 -17.74 -1.03
N ASP A 4 25.71 -17.01 -1.12
CA ASP A 4 26.26 -16.27 0.01
C ASP A 4 25.35 -15.07 0.28
N PHE A 5 24.42 -15.21 1.23
CA PHE A 5 23.39 -14.22 1.52
C PHE A 5 23.88 -13.03 2.35
N GLU A 6 25.17 -12.98 2.69
CA GLU A 6 25.76 -11.98 3.58
C GLU A 6 25.49 -10.54 3.08
N ASN A 7 25.56 -10.34 1.76
CA ASN A 7 25.35 -9.03 1.11
C ASN A 7 23.96 -8.82 0.48
N SER A 8 23.05 -9.78 0.57
CA SER A 8 21.69 -9.65 0.00
C SER A 8 20.86 -8.65 0.79
N LYS A 9 20.18 -7.74 0.09
CA LYS A 9 19.13 -6.91 0.67
C LYS A 9 17.79 -7.65 0.69
N VAL A 10 16.89 -7.20 1.54
CA VAL A 10 15.51 -7.68 1.63
C VAL A 10 14.55 -6.53 1.44
N LEU A 11 13.74 -6.63 0.40
CA LEU A 11 12.89 -5.54 -0.05
C LEU A 11 11.44 -6.00 -0.15
N LEU A 12 10.55 -5.19 0.41
CA LEU A 12 9.13 -5.25 0.08
C LEU A 12 8.94 -4.64 -1.31
N MET A 13 8.21 -5.35 -2.18
CA MET A 13 7.76 -4.84 -3.47
C MET A 13 6.26 -5.09 -3.63
N ARG A 14 5.46 -4.05 -3.47
CA ARG A 14 4.00 -4.10 -3.63
C ARG A 14 3.64 -3.81 -5.08
N GLY A 15 2.95 -4.74 -5.71
CA GLY A 15 2.45 -4.60 -7.07
C GLY A 15 1.38 -5.65 -7.39
N PRO A 16 1.01 -5.76 -8.67
CA PRO A 16 0.00 -6.70 -9.12
C PRO A 16 0.41 -8.15 -8.83
N VAL A 17 -0.48 -8.92 -8.18
CA VAL A 17 -0.18 -10.29 -7.70
C VAL A 17 -0.06 -11.26 -8.86
N GLU A 18 -0.71 -10.95 -9.98
CA GLU A 18 -0.68 -11.75 -11.21
C GLU A 18 0.72 -11.83 -11.83
N LEU A 19 1.63 -10.90 -11.50
CA LEU A 19 3.02 -10.96 -11.95
C LEU A 19 3.81 -12.11 -11.31
N ILE A 20 3.37 -12.60 -10.16
CA ILE A 20 4.08 -13.61 -9.39
C ILE A 20 4.10 -14.95 -10.14
N SER A 21 2.99 -15.34 -10.77
CA SER A 21 2.91 -16.54 -11.61
C SER A 21 3.73 -16.41 -12.90
N GLU A 22 4.00 -15.18 -13.36
CA GLU A 22 4.91 -14.91 -14.48
C GLU A 22 6.39 -14.90 -14.04
N GLY A 23 6.69 -15.01 -12.74
CA GLY A 23 8.06 -14.93 -12.21
C GLY A 23 8.58 -13.49 -12.10
N TYR A 24 7.70 -12.52 -11.84
CA TYR A 24 8.04 -11.12 -11.71
C TYR A 24 7.46 -10.48 -10.44
N ALA A 25 8.12 -9.45 -9.95
CA ALA A 25 7.57 -8.48 -9.02
C ALA A 25 7.60 -7.10 -9.69
N GLY A 26 6.49 -6.37 -9.60
CA GLY A 26 6.33 -5.10 -10.30
C GLY A 26 6.00 -3.93 -9.39
N ILE A 27 6.31 -2.74 -9.86
CA ILE A 27 5.86 -1.48 -9.28
C ILE A 27 5.30 -0.58 -10.38
N GLY A 28 4.59 0.46 -9.95
CA GLY A 28 4.05 1.49 -10.82
C GLY A 28 5.11 2.33 -11.55
N TRP A 29 4.82 3.62 -11.71
CA TRP A 29 5.70 4.60 -12.34
C TRP A 29 5.86 4.43 -13.85
N GLY A 30 4.77 4.11 -14.55
CA GLY A 30 4.71 3.97 -16.00
C GLY A 30 5.21 5.17 -16.81
N GLN A 31 5.35 6.35 -16.20
CA GLN A 31 5.97 7.51 -16.85
C GLN A 31 7.50 7.39 -17.00
N PHE A 32 8.14 6.43 -16.34
CA PHE A 32 9.57 6.15 -16.43
C PHE A 32 9.83 4.67 -16.76
N GLN A 33 10.72 4.41 -17.71
CA GLN A 33 11.25 3.08 -17.95
C GLN A 33 12.47 2.86 -17.04
N LEU A 34 12.24 2.45 -15.79
CA LEU A 34 13.29 2.43 -14.76
C LEU A 34 14.47 1.51 -15.10
N ARG A 35 14.28 0.53 -15.99
CA ARG A 35 15.35 -0.32 -16.55
C ARG A 35 16.43 0.44 -17.31
N GLU A 36 16.17 1.66 -17.77
CA GLU A 36 17.12 2.47 -18.53
C GLU A 36 18.20 3.12 -17.64
N PHE A 37 17.96 3.19 -16.33
CA PHE A 37 18.88 3.78 -15.36
C PHE A 37 19.72 2.70 -14.68
N ARG A 38 21.04 2.86 -14.68
CA ARG A 38 21.96 1.89 -14.05
C ARG A 38 22.03 2.07 -12.54
N ASN A 39 21.81 3.28 -12.06
CA ASN A 39 21.87 3.66 -10.66
C ASN A 39 20.90 4.83 -10.38
N ALA A 40 20.68 5.10 -9.10
CA ALA A 40 19.75 6.14 -8.69
C ALA A 40 20.20 7.56 -9.09
N ASP A 41 21.52 7.82 -9.16
CA ASP A 41 22.04 9.14 -9.52
C ASP A 41 21.74 9.48 -10.98
N GLU A 42 21.75 8.49 -11.88
CA GLU A 42 21.32 8.66 -13.28
C GLU A 42 19.83 9.01 -13.37
N LEU A 43 18.97 8.35 -12.57
CA LEU A 43 17.54 8.70 -12.49
C LEU A 43 17.38 10.15 -11.99
N PHE A 44 18.02 10.53 -10.88
CA PHE A 44 17.84 11.86 -10.31
C PHE A 44 18.35 12.98 -11.24
N LYS A 45 19.48 12.76 -11.93
CA LYS A 45 19.94 13.68 -12.99
C LYS A 45 18.93 13.81 -14.13
N HIS A 46 18.31 12.69 -14.54
CA HIS A 46 17.28 12.73 -15.57
C HIS A 46 16.06 13.54 -15.11
N LEU A 47 15.57 13.31 -13.90
CA LEU A 47 14.46 14.06 -13.29
C LEU A 47 14.75 15.57 -13.24
N GLU A 48 15.96 15.95 -12.82
CA GLU A 48 16.40 17.35 -12.82
C GLU A 48 16.41 17.95 -14.22
N SER A 49 17.00 17.25 -15.21
CA SER A 49 17.11 17.73 -16.59
C SER A 49 15.76 17.88 -17.31
N THR A 50 14.78 17.06 -16.94
CA THR A 50 13.43 17.05 -17.52
C THR A 50 12.43 17.87 -16.72
N GLN A 51 12.86 18.46 -15.60
CA GLN A 51 12.00 19.15 -14.64
C GLN A 51 10.82 18.29 -14.14
N GLN A 52 11.02 16.97 -14.11
CA GLN A 52 10.04 16.02 -13.58
C GLN A 52 10.28 15.79 -12.09
N SER A 53 9.21 15.69 -11.32
CA SER A 53 9.27 15.45 -9.88
C SER A 53 8.70 14.08 -9.53
N VAL A 54 9.32 13.42 -8.56
CA VAL A 54 8.84 12.18 -7.94
C VAL A 54 8.38 12.39 -6.50
N GLY A 55 8.31 13.66 -6.06
CA GLY A 55 7.92 14.05 -4.71
C GLY A 55 8.67 13.28 -3.61
N ARG A 56 7.95 12.82 -2.59
CA ARG A 56 8.50 12.03 -1.47
C ARG A 56 8.81 10.56 -1.83
N SER A 57 8.68 10.15 -3.10
CA SER A 57 8.88 8.75 -3.53
C SER A 57 10.29 8.43 -4.05
N GLY A 58 11.21 9.40 -4.09
CA GLY A 58 12.57 9.20 -4.61
C GLY A 58 13.30 8.00 -3.97
N ASN A 59 13.17 7.80 -2.66
CA ASN A 59 13.79 6.66 -1.97
C ASN A 59 13.19 5.30 -2.37
N GLN A 60 11.94 5.25 -2.84
CA GLN A 60 11.33 4.02 -3.33
C GLN A 60 11.91 3.65 -4.71
N LEU A 61 12.04 4.64 -5.59
CA LEU A 61 12.64 4.46 -6.92
C LEU A 61 14.12 4.11 -6.84
N ARG A 62 14.87 4.75 -5.94
CA ARG A 62 16.26 4.40 -5.62
C ARG A 62 16.38 2.91 -5.27
N ARG A 63 15.58 2.42 -4.31
CA ARG A 63 15.58 1.01 -3.90
C ARG A 63 15.26 0.07 -5.05
N PHE A 64 14.29 0.41 -5.90
CA PHE A 64 13.95 -0.40 -7.07
C PHE A 64 15.11 -0.52 -8.07
N ILE A 65 15.76 0.60 -8.42
CA ILE A 65 16.88 0.61 -9.37
C ILE A 65 18.06 -0.19 -8.81
N GLU A 66 18.34 -0.03 -7.52
CA GLU A 66 19.46 -0.66 -6.83
C GLU A 66 19.29 -2.15 -6.54
N VAL A 67 18.14 -2.77 -6.86
CA VAL A 67 17.96 -4.23 -6.73
C VAL A 67 18.94 -4.98 -7.62
N LYS A 68 19.62 -5.96 -7.03
CA LYS A 68 20.62 -6.81 -7.68
C LYS A 68 20.23 -8.28 -7.61
N GLN A 69 20.93 -9.09 -8.42
CA GLN A 69 20.84 -10.53 -8.32
C GLN A 69 21.15 -10.99 -6.89
N GLY A 70 20.32 -11.88 -6.35
CA GLY A 70 20.49 -12.43 -5.01
C GLY A 70 19.79 -11.66 -3.89
N ASP A 71 19.20 -10.49 -4.18
CA ASP A 71 18.34 -9.79 -3.22
C ASP A 71 17.02 -10.56 -3.02
N PHE A 72 16.48 -10.54 -1.80
CA PHE A 72 15.18 -11.12 -1.51
C PHE A 72 14.08 -10.11 -1.79
N ILE A 73 13.08 -10.53 -2.54
CA ILE A 73 11.88 -9.76 -2.84
C ILE A 73 10.70 -10.38 -2.11
N VAL A 74 10.08 -9.59 -1.24
CA VAL A 74 8.85 -9.93 -0.53
C VAL A 74 7.68 -9.22 -1.21
N VAL A 75 6.78 -10.00 -1.81
CA VAL A 75 5.59 -9.48 -2.47
C VAL A 75 4.37 -9.72 -1.57
N PRO A 76 3.79 -8.66 -0.97
CA PRO A 76 2.59 -8.81 -0.17
C PRO A 76 1.36 -9.05 -1.05
N ALA A 77 0.57 -10.06 -0.69
CA ALA A 77 -0.71 -10.39 -1.31
C ALA A 77 -1.82 -10.38 -0.25
N PRO A 78 -3.12 -10.46 -0.62
CA PRO A 78 -4.21 -10.52 0.35
C PRO A 78 -4.04 -11.71 1.31
N ALA A 79 -4.03 -11.44 2.62
CA ALA A 79 -3.81 -12.41 3.72
C ALA A 79 -2.47 -13.17 3.74
N ARG A 80 -1.60 -13.02 2.73
CA ARG A 80 -0.37 -13.81 2.56
C ARG A 80 0.79 -13.00 1.99
N ILE A 81 1.96 -13.62 1.86
CA ILE A 81 3.12 -13.06 1.17
C ILE A 81 3.78 -14.12 0.28
N TYR A 82 4.52 -13.65 -0.70
CA TYR A 82 5.47 -14.46 -1.47
C TYR A 82 6.88 -13.94 -1.22
N ILE A 83 7.84 -14.86 -1.19
CA ILE A 83 9.27 -14.54 -1.03
C ILE A 83 10.02 -15.20 -2.17
N GLY A 84 10.79 -14.42 -2.91
CA GLY A 84 11.63 -14.93 -3.99
C GLY A 84 12.97 -14.22 -4.06
N ILE A 85 13.84 -14.70 -4.94
CA ILE A 85 15.18 -14.14 -5.15
C ILE A 85 15.21 -13.40 -6.48
N ALA A 86 15.61 -12.13 -6.46
CA ALA A 86 15.79 -11.35 -7.68
C ALA A 86 16.89 -11.94 -8.57
N THR A 87 16.63 -12.04 -9.87
CA THR A 87 17.64 -12.47 -10.86
C THR A 87 18.53 -11.30 -11.29
N GLY A 88 18.10 -10.07 -11.01
CA GLY A 88 18.75 -8.83 -11.45
C GLY A 88 18.22 -8.29 -12.78
N GLU A 89 17.48 -9.11 -13.55
CA GLU A 89 16.86 -8.67 -14.80
C GLU A 89 15.65 -7.78 -14.55
N LYS A 90 15.55 -6.68 -15.31
CA LYS A 90 14.45 -5.70 -15.21
C LYS A 90 13.77 -5.53 -16.56
N ARG A 91 12.45 -5.38 -16.57
CA ARG A 91 11.65 -5.09 -17.77
C ARG A 91 10.65 -3.97 -17.54
N PHE A 92 10.13 -3.43 -18.65
CA PHE A 92 9.07 -2.43 -18.65
C PHE A 92 7.90 -2.93 -19.50
N CYS A 93 6.68 -2.88 -18.96
CA CYS A 93 5.45 -3.37 -19.57
C CYS A 93 4.32 -2.34 -19.39
N ALA A 94 4.10 -1.49 -20.40
CA ALA A 94 3.11 -0.40 -20.32
C ALA A 94 1.65 -0.86 -20.16
N ASP A 95 1.36 -2.11 -20.49
CA ASP A 95 0.05 -2.76 -20.45
C ASP A 95 -0.29 -3.39 -19.09
N LYS A 96 0.61 -3.28 -18.10
CA LYS A 96 0.41 -3.77 -16.73
C LYS A 96 0.32 -2.57 -15.76
N PRO A 97 -0.86 -1.95 -15.59
CA PRO A 97 -1.02 -0.84 -14.66
C PRO A 97 -0.52 -1.17 -13.27
N TRP A 98 0.19 -0.24 -12.63
CA TRP A 98 0.76 -0.41 -11.28
C TRP A 98 1.87 -1.46 -11.16
N GLY A 99 2.24 -2.09 -12.26
CA GLY A 99 3.32 -3.06 -12.40
C GLY A 99 4.11 -2.82 -13.68
N GLU A 100 4.17 -1.58 -14.17
CA GLU A 100 4.84 -1.25 -15.42
C GLU A 100 6.33 -1.53 -15.33
N ASN A 101 6.96 -1.26 -14.19
CA ASN A 101 8.38 -1.51 -13.95
C ASN A 101 8.55 -2.81 -13.16
N GLN A 102 9.22 -3.81 -13.72
CA GLN A 102 9.26 -5.16 -13.17
C GLN A 102 10.69 -5.68 -12.99
N ILE A 103 10.86 -6.52 -11.99
CA ILE A 103 12.07 -7.29 -11.72
C ILE A 103 11.72 -8.77 -11.83
N GLN A 104 12.55 -9.54 -12.53
CA GLN A 104 12.39 -10.98 -12.57
C GLN A 104 12.83 -11.60 -11.23
N VAL A 105 11.99 -12.49 -10.70
CA VAL A 105 12.13 -13.08 -9.38
C VAL A 105 11.92 -14.59 -9.49
N THR A 106 12.84 -15.35 -8.92
CA THR A 106 12.71 -16.79 -8.76
C THR A 106 11.97 -17.08 -7.45
N PHE A 107 10.70 -17.42 -7.55
CA PHE A 107 9.89 -17.88 -6.42
C PHE A 107 10.04 -19.39 -6.21
N PRO A 108 10.04 -19.90 -4.96
CA PRO A 108 9.86 -21.31 -4.69
C PRO A 108 8.47 -21.75 -5.17
N CYS A 109 8.42 -22.84 -5.93
CA CYS A 109 7.17 -23.38 -6.46
C CYS A 109 6.89 -24.78 -5.90
N ASP A 110 5.62 -25.17 -5.93
CA ASP A 110 5.18 -26.51 -5.61
C ASP A 110 5.39 -27.51 -6.77
N ALA A 111 4.87 -28.74 -6.62
CA ALA A 111 4.99 -29.78 -7.63
C ALA A 111 4.23 -29.48 -8.95
N GLU A 112 3.25 -28.56 -8.91
CA GLU A 112 2.49 -28.08 -10.07
C GLU A 112 3.17 -26.86 -10.73
N ASN A 113 4.36 -26.46 -10.23
CA ASN A 113 5.12 -25.28 -10.64
C ASN A 113 4.42 -23.95 -10.28
N GLU A 114 3.53 -23.96 -9.28
CA GLU A 114 2.86 -22.76 -8.78
C GLU A 114 3.64 -22.14 -7.60
N PRO A 115 3.81 -20.80 -7.56
CA PRO A 115 4.51 -20.13 -6.48
C PRO A 115 3.89 -20.39 -5.11
N ILE A 116 4.72 -20.70 -4.12
CA ILE A 116 4.28 -20.99 -2.75
C ILE A 116 4.19 -19.70 -1.94
N SER A 117 3.06 -19.53 -1.24
CA SER A 117 2.80 -18.39 -0.36
C SER A 117 2.80 -18.75 1.13
N ILE A 118 3.10 -17.76 1.96
CA ILE A 118 3.14 -17.87 3.42
C ILE A 118 2.01 -17.01 4.00
N ALA A 119 1.23 -17.55 4.94
CA ALA A 119 0.18 -16.78 5.59
C ALA A 119 0.81 -15.63 6.41
N ARG A 120 0.18 -14.45 6.40
CA ARG A 120 0.70 -13.33 7.21
C ARG A 120 0.69 -13.66 8.70
N THR A 121 -0.25 -14.48 9.15
CA THR A 121 -0.37 -14.93 10.55
C THR A 121 0.80 -15.79 11.02
N ASP A 122 1.54 -16.40 10.08
CA ASP A 122 2.69 -17.27 10.39
C ASP A 122 4.00 -16.47 10.57
N LEU A 123 3.95 -15.16 10.34
CA LEU A 123 5.07 -14.24 10.54
C LEU A 123 5.07 -13.69 11.96
N LYS A 124 6.22 -13.22 12.45
CA LYS A 124 6.30 -12.52 13.73
C LYS A 124 5.58 -11.17 13.65
N GLN A 125 5.03 -10.72 14.77
CA GLN A 125 4.23 -9.50 14.88
C GLN A 125 4.93 -8.26 14.28
N GLY A 126 6.26 -8.15 14.45
CA GLY A 126 7.05 -7.05 13.90
C GLY A 126 6.98 -6.99 12.37
N LEU A 127 7.19 -8.12 11.69
CA LEU A 127 7.11 -8.20 10.23
C LEU A 127 5.66 -8.01 9.76
N GLN A 128 4.68 -8.63 10.43
CA GLN A 128 3.25 -8.40 10.13
C GLN A 128 2.89 -6.91 10.16
N SER A 129 3.36 -6.19 11.18
CA SER A 129 3.14 -4.75 11.32
C SER A 129 3.86 -3.97 10.22
N ARG A 130 5.10 -4.36 9.88
CA ARG A 130 5.87 -3.72 8.81
C ARG A 130 5.21 -3.89 7.43
N LEU A 131 4.57 -5.03 7.15
CA LEU A 131 3.88 -5.28 5.87
C LEU A 131 2.66 -4.36 5.63
N ARG A 132 2.15 -3.69 6.67
CA ARG A 132 1.04 -2.71 6.58
C ARG A 132 1.49 -1.35 6.04
N ILE A 133 2.79 -1.11 5.87
CA ILE A 133 3.25 0.13 5.25
C ILE A 133 2.71 0.25 3.81
N ARG A 134 2.23 1.45 3.48
CA ARG A 134 1.67 1.79 2.16
C ARG A 134 2.74 2.29 1.18
N LEU A 135 4.00 1.86 1.38
CA LEU A 135 5.06 2.10 0.41
C LEU A 135 5.05 1.00 -0.65
N THR A 136 5.30 1.38 -1.89
CA THR A 136 5.45 0.48 -3.03
C THR A 136 6.74 -0.31 -2.93
N VAL A 137 7.84 0.35 -2.54
CA VAL A 137 9.13 -0.30 -2.26
C VAL A 137 9.63 0.12 -0.90
N ALA A 138 9.94 -0.87 -0.05
CA ALA A 138 10.41 -0.62 1.30
C ALA A 138 11.52 -1.57 1.72
N ASP A 139 12.36 -1.07 2.61
CA ASP A 139 13.42 -1.82 3.27
C ASP A 139 12.83 -2.74 4.34
N LEU A 140 13.22 -4.02 4.28
CA LEU A 140 12.90 -5.08 5.24
C LEU A 140 14.16 -5.75 5.82
N ASP A 141 15.36 -5.16 5.69
CA ASP A 141 16.62 -5.78 6.16
C ASP A 141 16.60 -6.07 7.67
N TYR A 142 15.89 -5.25 8.45
CA TYR A 142 15.67 -5.51 9.87
C TYR A 142 15.00 -6.89 10.14
N PHE A 143 14.23 -7.41 9.18
CA PHE A 143 13.53 -8.69 9.27
C PHE A 143 14.21 -9.80 8.44
N LYS A 144 15.46 -9.58 8.00
CA LYS A 144 16.19 -10.46 7.08
C LYS A 144 16.26 -11.90 7.57
N ASP A 145 16.62 -12.12 8.83
CA ASP A 145 16.77 -13.47 9.38
C ASP A 145 15.47 -14.27 9.31
N GLU A 146 14.34 -13.65 9.71
CA GLU A 146 13.03 -14.28 9.65
C GLU A 146 12.61 -14.58 8.20
N ILE A 147 12.87 -13.66 7.27
CA ILE A 147 12.51 -13.81 5.86
C ILE A 147 13.32 -14.93 5.20
N ILE A 148 14.62 -15.02 5.50
CA ILE A 148 15.50 -16.09 5.01
C ILE A 148 15.08 -17.44 5.61
N GLU A 149 14.77 -17.48 6.90
CA GLU A 149 14.26 -18.68 7.58
C GLU A 149 13.00 -19.19 6.87
N ARG A 150 12.00 -18.33 6.68
CA ARG A 150 10.74 -18.69 6.00
C ARG A 150 10.94 -19.09 4.55
N TYR A 151 11.84 -18.43 3.82
CA TYR A 151 12.20 -18.82 2.45
C TYR A 151 12.81 -20.22 2.38
N ASN A 152 13.72 -20.54 3.31
CA ASN A 152 14.34 -21.86 3.36
C ASN A 152 13.34 -22.95 3.75
N ASP A 153 12.40 -22.65 4.65
CA ASP A 153 11.34 -23.58 5.03
C ASP A 153 10.46 -23.97 3.84
N ILE A 154 9.98 -23.00 3.06
CA ILE A 154 9.14 -23.28 1.88
C ILE A 154 9.90 -24.05 0.81
N LYS A 155 11.19 -23.73 0.61
CA LYS A 155 12.03 -24.39 -0.40
C LYS A 155 12.28 -25.87 -0.07
N ASN A 156 12.35 -26.22 1.21
CA ASN A 156 12.72 -27.56 1.66
C ASN A 156 11.50 -28.44 2.01
N ASN A 157 10.29 -27.88 2.08
CA ASN A 157 9.11 -28.59 2.62
C ASN A 157 8.00 -28.75 1.58
N VAL A 158 7.70 -30.00 1.22
CA VAL A 158 6.65 -30.38 0.24
C VAL A 158 5.23 -30.08 0.77
N SER A 159 5.02 -30.00 2.09
CA SER A 159 3.71 -29.69 2.70
C SER A 159 3.24 -28.24 2.44
N SER A 160 4.13 -27.38 1.92
CA SER A 160 3.88 -25.96 1.72
C SER A 160 2.85 -25.65 0.62
N GLY A 161 2.72 -26.50 -0.41
CA GLY A 161 1.75 -26.28 -1.50
C GLY A 161 0.28 -26.35 -1.05
N ALA A 162 -0.08 -27.33 -0.23
CA ALA A 162 -1.44 -27.47 0.29
C ALA A 162 -1.86 -26.28 1.18
N LEU A 163 -0.94 -25.82 2.04
CA LEU A 163 -1.15 -24.61 2.85
C LEU A 163 -1.22 -23.35 1.97
N SER A 164 -0.44 -23.27 0.90
CA SER A 164 -0.52 -22.16 -0.06
C SER A 164 -1.91 -22.04 -0.69
N LYS A 165 -2.52 -23.17 -1.09
CA LYS A 165 -3.90 -23.19 -1.63
C LYS A 165 -4.94 -22.70 -0.60
N ILE A 166 -4.77 -23.02 0.68
CA ILE A 166 -5.62 -22.50 1.76
C ILE A 166 -5.41 -20.97 1.91
N ASN A 167 -4.17 -20.51 1.87
CA ASN A 167 -3.82 -19.09 1.95
C ASN A 167 -4.42 -18.29 0.78
N GLU A 168 -4.41 -18.85 -0.42
CA GLU A 168 -5.05 -18.27 -1.61
C GLU A 168 -6.55 -18.11 -1.41
N LYS A 169 -7.26 -19.15 -0.98
CA LYS A 169 -8.69 -19.07 -0.69
C LYS A 169 -9.03 -18.07 0.41
N ALA A 170 -8.20 -17.99 1.46
CA ALA A 170 -8.34 -16.96 2.48
C ALA A 170 -8.16 -15.55 1.90
N GLY A 171 -7.18 -15.37 1.00
CA GLY A 171 -6.97 -14.14 0.24
C GLY A 171 -8.17 -13.77 -0.65
N GLU A 172 -8.74 -14.72 -1.39
CA GLU A 172 -9.93 -14.52 -2.21
C GLU A 172 -11.13 -14.07 -1.38
N LYS A 173 -11.35 -14.68 -0.20
CA LYS A 173 -12.42 -14.27 0.72
C LYS A 173 -12.21 -12.87 1.25
N LEU A 174 -10.97 -12.50 1.56
CA LEU A 174 -10.63 -11.15 1.98
C LEU A 174 -10.88 -10.13 0.85
N GLU A 175 -10.52 -10.45 -0.40
CA GLU A 175 -10.80 -9.59 -1.54
C GLU A 175 -12.30 -9.47 -1.83
N GLN A 176 -13.07 -10.56 -1.72
CA GLN A 176 -14.53 -10.51 -1.81
C GLN A 176 -15.14 -9.60 -0.73
N PHE A 177 -14.64 -9.69 0.50
CA PHE A 177 -15.05 -8.82 1.59
C PHE A 177 -14.76 -7.35 1.29
N LYS A 178 -13.52 -7.02 0.88
CA LYS A 178 -13.13 -5.65 0.51
C LYS A 178 -13.96 -5.09 -0.64
N ALA A 179 -14.12 -5.87 -1.72
CA ALA A 179 -14.92 -5.46 -2.87
C ALA A 179 -16.37 -5.16 -2.44
N LYS A 180 -16.95 -6.02 -1.59
CA LYS A 180 -18.31 -5.81 -1.10
C LYS A 180 -18.42 -4.62 -0.15
N LEU A 181 -17.43 -4.40 0.69
CA LEU A 181 -17.37 -3.26 1.59
C LEU A 181 -17.29 -1.94 0.82
N LEU A 182 -16.43 -1.87 -0.20
CA LEU A 182 -16.31 -0.71 -1.08
C LEU A 182 -17.61 -0.44 -1.86
N ASP A 183 -18.22 -1.49 -2.40
CA ASP A 183 -19.53 -1.43 -3.08
C ASP A 183 -20.62 -0.88 -2.16
N ASN A 184 -20.68 -1.38 -0.92
CA ASN A 184 -21.64 -0.90 0.07
C ASN A 184 -21.42 0.57 0.43
N LEU A 185 -20.17 1.00 0.61
CA LEU A 185 -19.80 2.40 0.85
C LEU A 185 -20.22 3.31 -0.31
N ARG A 186 -19.88 2.95 -1.55
CA ARG A 186 -20.23 3.73 -2.75
C ARG A 186 -21.73 3.84 -2.99
N ASN A 187 -22.48 2.78 -2.70
CA ASN A 187 -23.92 2.72 -2.91
C ASN A 187 -24.75 3.12 -1.69
N ARG A 188 -24.09 3.59 -0.61
CA ARG A 188 -24.76 3.98 0.66
C ARG A 188 -25.58 2.85 1.29
N ASN A 189 -25.16 1.60 1.06
CA ASN A 189 -25.73 0.41 1.70
C ASN A 189 -25.08 0.19 3.07
N HIS A 190 -25.13 1.21 3.92
CA HIS A 190 -24.58 1.23 5.27
C HIS A 190 -25.37 2.22 6.13
N TYR A 191 -25.11 2.23 7.44
CA TYR A 191 -25.77 3.09 8.42
C TYR A 191 -24.86 4.20 8.99
N LEU A 192 -23.76 4.53 8.31
CA LEU A 192 -22.99 5.73 8.59
C LEU A 192 -23.84 7.00 8.39
N GLU A 193 -23.45 8.08 9.06
CA GLU A 193 -24.13 9.38 8.96
C GLU A 193 -24.07 9.96 7.54
N ALA A 194 -25.16 10.60 7.14
CA ALA A 194 -25.32 11.15 5.79
C ALA A 194 -24.47 12.41 5.56
N GLY A 195 -24.33 12.80 4.29
CA GLY A 195 -23.71 14.09 3.92
C GLY A 195 -22.19 14.13 4.07
N GLY A 196 -21.50 12.99 3.92
CA GLY A 196 -20.04 12.90 4.02
C GLY A 196 -19.51 12.70 5.44
N GLN A 197 -20.23 13.22 6.44
CA GLN A 197 -19.83 13.18 7.85
C GLN A 197 -19.54 11.77 8.37
N GLY A 198 -20.33 10.77 7.96
CA GLY A 198 -20.11 9.39 8.38
C GLY A 198 -18.76 8.83 7.94
N LEU A 199 -18.29 9.21 6.74
CA LEU A 199 -16.99 8.79 6.22
C LEU A 199 -15.85 9.56 6.90
N GLU A 200 -16.03 10.85 7.18
CA GLU A 200 -15.06 11.66 7.95
C GLU A 200 -14.83 11.06 9.34
N HIS A 201 -15.89 10.69 10.05
CA HIS A 201 -15.79 10.06 11.37
C HIS A 201 -15.11 8.66 11.30
N LEU A 202 -15.39 7.89 10.25
CA LEU A 202 -14.73 6.61 10.03
C LEU A 202 -13.22 6.77 9.81
N VAL A 203 -12.81 7.72 8.97
CA VAL A 203 -11.38 8.03 8.74
C VAL A 203 -10.73 8.54 10.03
N LYS A 204 -11.41 9.38 10.81
CA LYS A 204 -10.95 9.86 12.12
C LYS A 204 -10.69 8.71 13.08
N GLU A 205 -11.64 7.78 13.22
CA GLU A 205 -11.50 6.60 14.10
C GLU A 205 -10.31 5.73 13.68
N LEU A 206 -10.14 5.49 12.37
CA LEU A 206 -8.99 4.76 11.85
C LEU A 206 -7.66 5.47 12.17
N LEU A 207 -7.58 6.81 12.04
CA LEU A 207 -6.39 7.57 12.44
C LEU A 207 -6.10 7.43 13.94
N GLU A 208 -7.13 7.44 14.78
CA GLU A 208 -6.98 7.25 16.23
C GLU A 208 -6.46 5.86 16.59
N ILE A 209 -6.90 4.82 15.86
CA ILE A 209 -6.38 3.45 15.96
C ILE A 209 -4.89 3.39 15.57
N GLU A 210 -4.47 4.17 14.57
CA GLU A 210 -3.05 4.31 14.19
C GLU A 210 -2.23 5.18 15.17
N GLY A 211 -2.82 5.63 16.27
CA GLY A 211 -2.12 6.37 17.32
C GLY A 211 -2.02 7.87 17.07
N TYR A 212 -2.89 8.43 16.23
CA TYR A 212 -3.04 9.89 16.11
C TYR A 212 -4.05 10.43 17.12
N THR A 213 -3.89 11.69 17.48
CA THR A 213 -4.98 12.51 18.02
C THR A 213 -5.60 13.23 16.84
N ALA A 214 -6.86 12.91 16.51
CA ALA A 214 -7.55 13.44 15.33
C ALA A 214 -8.78 14.26 15.73
N VAL A 215 -9.05 15.34 15.02
CA VAL A 215 -10.20 16.24 15.22
C VAL A 215 -10.83 16.59 13.88
N ILE A 216 -12.16 16.66 13.83
CA ILE A 216 -12.89 17.24 12.70
C ILE A 216 -13.03 18.74 13.03
N PRO A 217 -12.36 19.63 12.29
CA PRO A 217 -12.38 21.05 12.61
C PRO A 217 -13.75 21.67 12.28
N SER A 218 -14.07 22.81 12.91
CA SER A 218 -15.29 23.54 12.58
C SER A 218 -15.20 24.13 11.16
N LYS A 219 -16.33 24.27 10.44
CA LYS A 219 -16.36 24.82 9.07
C LYS A 219 -15.78 26.23 8.90
N GLN A 220 -15.47 26.94 9.99
CA GLN A 220 -14.91 28.29 10.01
C GLN A 220 -13.40 28.30 10.33
N SER A 221 -12.77 27.14 10.53
CA SER A 221 -11.35 27.04 10.94
C SER A 221 -10.36 27.45 9.85
N HIS A 222 -10.78 27.48 8.59
CA HIS A 222 -9.93 27.79 7.45
C HIS A 222 -10.53 28.86 6.54
N GLU A 223 -9.66 29.51 5.77
CA GLU A 223 -10.07 30.49 4.76
C GLU A 223 -10.95 29.84 3.68
N VAL A 224 -11.82 30.66 3.07
CA VAL A 224 -12.71 30.21 1.99
C VAL A 224 -11.90 29.59 0.85
N GLY A 225 -12.26 28.36 0.47
CA GLY A 225 -11.60 27.62 -0.62
C GLY A 225 -10.44 26.73 -0.18
N ILE A 226 -10.23 26.59 1.13
CA ILE A 226 -9.46 25.52 1.77
C ILE A 226 -10.47 24.51 2.33
N ASP A 227 -10.23 23.23 2.09
CA ASP A 227 -11.10 22.15 2.54
C ASP A 227 -10.27 21.09 3.26
N VAL A 228 -10.44 21.01 4.57
CA VAL A 228 -9.77 20.09 5.49
C VAL A 228 -10.84 19.51 6.40
N ASP A 229 -11.10 18.22 6.24
CA ASP A 229 -12.15 17.53 6.98
C ASP A 229 -11.63 16.96 8.31
N ILE A 230 -10.32 16.66 8.39
CA ILE A 230 -9.68 16.14 9.60
C ILE A 230 -8.29 16.74 9.76
N GLU A 231 -8.00 17.23 10.96
CA GLU A 231 -6.64 17.52 11.42
C GLU A 231 -6.20 16.43 12.40
N ALA A 232 -4.99 15.90 12.21
CA ALA A 232 -4.46 14.85 13.07
C ALA A 232 -2.99 15.10 13.41
N GLN A 233 -2.61 14.74 14.63
CA GLN A 233 -1.27 14.87 15.16
C GLN A 233 -0.80 13.54 15.74
N SER A 234 0.42 13.12 15.42
CA SER A 234 1.00 11.92 16.02
C SER A 234 1.13 12.07 17.54
N ARG A 235 0.79 11.04 18.32
CA ARG A 235 0.92 11.04 19.80
C ARG A 235 2.38 10.91 20.31
N ASN A 236 3.37 11.06 19.44
CA ASN A 236 4.78 10.95 19.82
C ASN A 236 5.24 12.27 20.49
N PRO A 237 5.74 12.23 21.74
CA PRO A 237 6.14 13.45 22.47
C PRO A 237 7.42 14.10 21.93
N PHE A 238 8.22 13.40 21.12
CA PHE A 238 9.49 13.90 20.59
C PHE A 238 9.43 14.33 19.12
N ILE A 239 8.49 13.76 18.36
CA ILE A 239 8.30 14.07 16.93
C ILE A 239 6.83 14.34 16.72
N THR A 240 6.50 15.59 16.41
CA THR A 240 5.16 15.96 15.98
C THR A 240 5.06 15.85 14.47
N GLN A 241 4.25 14.92 13.98
CA GLN A 241 3.82 14.88 12.59
C GLN A 241 2.39 15.37 12.50
N GLU A 242 2.19 16.44 11.75
CA GLU A 242 0.87 16.95 11.43
C GLU A 242 0.34 16.33 10.14
N LEU A 243 -0.94 15.98 10.16
CA LEU A 243 -1.67 15.37 9.07
C LEU A 243 -2.94 16.17 8.83
N LEU A 244 -3.14 16.60 7.59
CA LEU A 244 -4.39 17.19 7.11
C LEU A 244 -5.01 16.21 6.13
N VAL A 245 -6.29 15.91 6.32
CA VAL A 245 -7.03 14.98 5.48
C VAL A 245 -8.28 15.65 4.95
N GLN A 246 -8.48 15.52 3.64
CA GLN A 246 -9.73 15.82 2.97
C GLN A 246 -10.36 14.50 2.53
N VAL A 247 -11.65 14.30 2.82
CA VAL A 247 -12.40 13.08 2.61
C VAL A 247 -13.47 13.32 1.55
N LYS A 248 -13.53 12.46 0.52
CA LYS A 248 -14.48 12.57 -0.58
C LYS A 248 -15.32 11.29 -0.75
N ASP A 249 -16.59 11.39 -0.35
CA ASP A 249 -17.67 10.42 -0.61
C ASP A 249 -18.13 10.50 -2.08
N HIS A 250 -17.28 10.07 -3.00
CA HIS A 250 -17.50 10.15 -4.45
C HIS A 250 -17.53 8.77 -5.10
N VAL A 251 -18.28 8.64 -6.20
CA VAL A 251 -18.29 7.49 -7.10
C VAL A 251 -17.73 7.91 -8.45
N GLY A 252 -16.91 7.06 -9.08
CA GLY A 252 -16.24 7.36 -10.35
C GLY A 252 -14.82 7.85 -10.13
N TYR A 253 -14.53 9.09 -10.56
CA TYR A 253 -13.21 9.71 -10.44
C TYR A 253 -13.25 10.98 -9.59
N THR A 254 -12.30 11.10 -8.67
CA THR A 254 -12.02 12.36 -7.98
C THR A 254 -11.05 13.20 -8.81
N ASP A 255 -11.44 14.46 -9.04
CA ASP A 255 -10.67 15.40 -9.84
C ASP A 255 -9.56 16.10 -9.03
N LYS A 256 -8.83 16.98 -9.70
CA LYS A 256 -7.73 17.74 -9.09
C LYS A 256 -8.20 18.82 -8.11
N HIS A 257 -9.49 19.15 -8.05
CA HIS A 257 -9.98 20.26 -7.25
C HIS A 257 -9.75 20.04 -5.76
N ALA A 258 -9.99 18.83 -5.27
CA ALA A 258 -9.71 18.45 -3.89
C ALA A 258 -8.21 18.69 -3.54
N ILE A 259 -7.31 18.23 -4.40
CA ILE A 259 -5.86 18.41 -4.24
C ILE A 259 -5.49 19.90 -4.17
N GLU A 260 -6.05 20.72 -5.06
CA GLU A 260 -5.81 22.16 -5.10
C GLU A 260 -6.34 22.88 -3.86
N GLN A 261 -7.44 22.42 -3.27
CA GLN A 261 -8.02 23.00 -2.04
C GLN A 261 -7.13 22.74 -0.83
N ILE A 262 -6.74 21.49 -0.57
CA ILE A 262 -5.91 21.15 0.58
C ILE A 262 -4.47 21.68 0.44
N ALA A 263 -3.96 21.81 -0.79
CA ALA A 263 -2.64 22.37 -1.06
C ALA A 263 -2.50 23.85 -0.69
N LYS A 264 -3.60 24.61 -0.61
CA LYS A 264 -3.60 26.03 -0.23
C LYS A 264 -3.32 26.27 1.26
N VAL A 265 -3.38 25.22 2.10
CA VAL A 265 -3.08 25.35 3.53
C VAL A 265 -1.63 25.77 3.72
N LYS A 266 -1.43 27.01 4.18
CA LYS A 266 -0.12 27.54 4.58
C LYS A 266 0.29 26.91 5.92
N LYS A 267 1.09 25.85 5.87
CA LYS A 267 1.73 25.23 7.04
C LYS A 267 3.15 24.83 6.70
N GLU A 268 3.98 24.73 7.74
CA GLU A 268 5.40 24.35 7.72
C GLU A 268 5.67 23.04 6.96
N ASP A 269 6.92 22.84 6.53
CA ASP A 269 7.35 21.76 5.62
C ASP A 269 7.03 20.33 6.13
N ASP A 270 6.78 20.17 7.43
CA ASP A 270 6.55 18.88 8.09
C ASP A 270 5.08 18.41 8.11
N CYS A 271 4.18 19.16 7.48
CA CYS A 271 2.77 18.77 7.35
C CYS A 271 2.53 17.79 6.17
N TYR A 272 1.88 16.66 6.44
CA TYR A 272 1.40 15.73 5.40
C TYR A 272 -0.04 16.06 5.01
N ARG A 273 -0.30 16.19 3.71
CA ARG A 273 -1.65 16.43 3.17
C ARG A 273 -2.14 15.17 2.47
N TRP A 274 -3.36 14.75 2.75
CA TRP A 274 -3.99 13.58 2.14
C TRP A 274 -5.36 13.90 1.59
N VAL A 275 -5.66 13.34 0.43
CA VAL A 275 -7.03 13.22 -0.07
C VAL A 275 -7.40 11.74 -0.03
N VAL A 276 -8.40 11.41 0.78
CA VAL A 276 -9.00 10.07 0.87
C VAL A 276 -10.32 10.10 0.12
N SER A 277 -10.52 9.19 -0.82
CA SER A 277 -11.74 9.13 -1.61
C SER A 277 -12.25 7.70 -1.75
N LEU A 278 -13.57 7.53 -1.85
CA LEU A 278 -14.16 6.25 -2.27
C LEU A 278 -14.02 6.01 -3.78
N ALA A 279 -13.68 7.04 -4.57
CA ALA A 279 -13.45 6.96 -6.01
C ALA A 279 -11.98 6.63 -6.34
N ASP A 280 -11.70 6.40 -7.62
CA ASP A 280 -10.34 6.38 -8.14
C ASP A 280 -9.88 7.79 -8.53
N PHE A 281 -8.58 7.98 -8.74
CA PHE A 281 -8.02 9.25 -9.19
C PHE A 281 -7.65 9.18 -10.67
N SER A 282 -8.00 10.22 -11.42
CA SER A 282 -7.57 10.36 -12.83
C SER A 282 -6.05 10.56 -12.92
N LYS A 283 -5.47 10.35 -14.10
CA LYS A 283 -4.03 10.60 -14.33
C LYS A 283 -3.65 12.05 -14.00
N ASP A 284 -4.45 13.01 -14.47
CA ASP A 284 -4.25 14.43 -14.19
C ASP A 284 -4.30 14.76 -12.69
N ALA A 285 -5.19 14.09 -11.93
CA ALA A 285 -5.25 14.25 -10.48
C ALA A 285 -3.99 13.70 -9.80
N LYS A 286 -3.49 12.54 -10.22
CA LYS A 286 -2.24 11.96 -9.69
C LYS A 286 -1.05 12.86 -9.98
N ASP A 287 -0.93 13.39 -11.20
CA ASP A 287 0.15 14.30 -11.59
C ASP A 287 0.08 15.61 -10.78
N CYS A 288 -1.13 16.14 -10.56
CA CYS A 288 -1.39 17.30 -9.70
C CYS A 288 -0.96 17.03 -8.24
N ALA A 289 -1.30 15.86 -7.70
CA ALA A 289 -0.96 15.48 -6.33
C ALA A 289 0.56 15.38 -6.11
N VAL A 290 1.30 14.82 -7.08
CA VAL A 290 2.78 14.82 -7.05
C VAL A 290 3.33 16.25 -7.03
N LYS A 291 2.80 17.13 -7.88
CA LYS A 291 3.22 18.54 -7.96
C LYS A 291 3.02 19.28 -6.64
N PHE A 292 1.89 19.08 -5.98
CA PHE A 292 1.55 19.76 -4.71
C PHE A 292 1.98 18.98 -3.46
N ASN A 293 2.70 17.87 -3.60
CA ASN A 293 3.09 16.98 -2.52
C ASN A 293 1.91 16.56 -1.62
N VAL A 294 0.77 16.27 -2.27
CA VAL A 294 -0.44 15.72 -1.65
C VAL A 294 -0.45 14.22 -1.88
N LYS A 295 -0.73 13.45 -0.83
CA LYS A 295 -0.90 12.00 -0.93
C LYS A 295 -2.35 11.66 -1.24
N LEU A 296 -2.55 10.61 -2.02
CA LEU A 296 -3.86 10.14 -2.43
C LEU A 296 -4.12 8.77 -1.83
N MET A 297 -5.37 8.52 -1.45
CA MET A 297 -5.87 7.21 -1.06
C MET A 297 -7.19 6.97 -1.77
N SER A 298 -7.16 6.09 -2.77
CA SER A 298 -8.33 5.66 -3.56
C SER A 298 -9.27 4.80 -2.73
N GLY A 299 -10.46 4.51 -3.27
CA GLY A 299 -11.44 3.68 -2.57
C GLY A 299 -10.92 2.28 -2.26
N ALA A 300 -10.14 1.70 -3.17
CA ALA A 300 -9.49 0.41 -2.96
C ALA A 300 -8.48 0.47 -1.80
N GLU A 301 -7.59 1.47 -1.81
CA GLU A 301 -6.58 1.64 -0.75
C GLU A 301 -7.20 1.98 0.61
N PHE A 302 -8.31 2.73 0.62
CA PHE A 302 -9.06 3.02 1.83
C PHE A 302 -9.69 1.75 2.43
N VAL A 303 -10.32 0.93 1.60
CA VAL A 303 -10.92 -0.32 2.08
C VAL A 303 -9.88 -1.36 2.48
N ASP A 304 -8.69 -1.34 1.85
CA ASP A 304 -7.54 -2.09 2.36
C ASP A 304 -7.19 -1.70 3.80
N TRP A 305 -7.14 -0.40 4.10
CA TRP A 305 -6.89 0.09 5.46
C TRP A 305 -7.96 -0.33 6.45
N LEU A 306 -9.22 -0.16 6.03
CA LEU A 306 -10.37 -0.54 6.84
C LEU A 306 -10.36 -2.04 7.14
N ALA A 307 -10.05 -2.88 6.15
CA ALA A 307 -9.96 -4.33 6.32
C ALA A 307 -8.74 -4.78 7.14
N GLU A 308 -7.68 -3.97 7.26
CA GLU A 308 -6.56 -4.26 8.16
C GLU A 308 -6.89 -3.97 9.63
N ARG A 309 -7.86 -3.08 9.88
CA ARG A 309 -8.22 -2.54 11.19
C ARG A 309 -9.65 -2.82 11.62
N TRP A 310 -10.43 -3.58 10.87
CA TRP A 310 -11.86 -3.72 11.13
C TRP A 310 -12.18 -4.28 12.52
N GLN A 311 -11.30 -5.12 13.07
CA GLN A 311 -11.43 -5.68 14.43
C GLN A 311 -11.14 -4.64 15.52
N ASP A 312 -10.33 -3.63 15.21
CA ASP A 312 -9.95 -2.55 16.12
C ASP A 312 -10.99 -1.42 16.12
N LEU A 313 -11.92 -1.39 15.15
CA LEU A 313 -13.03 -0.43 15.10
C LEU A 313 -13.98 -0.65 16.28
N SER A 314 -14.62 0.41 16.73
CA SER A 314 -15.69 0.34 17.73
C SER A 314 -16.83 -0.57 17.25
N PRO A 315 -17.49 -1.31 18.19
CA PRO A 315 -18.61 -2.17 17.83
C PRO A 315 -19.73 -1.44 17.08
N THR A 316 -19.98 -0.18 17.45
CA THR A 316 -20.96 0.69 16.77
C THR A 316 -20.57 0.95 15.32
N THR A 317 -19.30 1.25 15.04
CA THR A 317 -18.83 1.47 13.67
C THR A 317 -18.88 0.18 12.85
N GLN A 318 -18.47 -0.96 13.41
CA GLN A 318 -18.60 -2.26 12.75
C GLN A 318 -20.06 -2.54 12.37
N GLN A 319 -21.00 -2.32 13.29
CA GLN A 319 -22.43 -2.48 13.04
C GLN A 319 -22.94 -1.52 11.96
N LYS A 320 -22.53 -0.24 12.00
CA LYS A 320 -22.92 0.75 10.98
C LYS A 320 -22.40 0.38 9.59
N LEU A 321 -21.25 -0.27 9.50
CA LEU A 321 -20.68 -0.79 8.25
C LEU A 321 -21.30 -2.13 7.81
N GLY A 322 -22.13 -2.76 8.66
CA GLY A 322 -22.70 -4.08 8.39
C GLY A 322 -21.66 -5.21 8.48
N ILE A 323 -20.59 -5.01 9.26
CA ILE A 323 -19.53 -6.01 9.46
C ILE A 323 -19.89 -6.88 10.66
N ALA A 324 -19.80 -8.20 10.48
CA ALA A 324 -19.97 -9.19 11.55
C ALA A 324 -18.90 -10.28 11.43
N SER A 325 -18.39 -10.73 12.57
CA SER A 325 -17.47 -11.87 12.65
C SER A 325 -18.25 -13.17 12.73
N VAL A 326 -18.12 -14.02 11.71
CA VAL A 326 -18.77 -15.34 11.67
C VAL A 326 -17.71 -16.43 11.42
N PRO A 327 -17.71 -17.54 12.19
CA PRO A 327 -16.80 -18.65 11.93
C PRO A 327 -17.00 -19.24 10.52
N GLN A 328 -15.90 -19.51 9.81
CA GLN A 328 -15.92 -20.09 8.48
C GLN A 328 -14.83 -21.14 8.32
N LEU A 329 -15.14 -22.23 7.60
CA LEU A 329 -14.15 -23.21 7.16
C LEU A 329 -13.61 -22.83 5.78
N ILE A 330 -12.30 -22.92 5.60
CA ILE A 330 -11.60 -22.64 4.34
C ILE A 330 -11.01 -23.98 3.86
N PHE A 331 -11.55 -24.50 2.76
CA PHE A 331 -11.05 -25.73 2.12
C PHE A 331 -10.94 -25.54 0.63
#